data_AF-A0A2E4P6Z8-F1
#
_entry.id   AF-A0A2E4P6Z8-F1
#
_cell.length_a   1.000
_cell.length_b   1.000
_cell.length_c   1.000
_cell.angle_alpha   90.00
_cell.angle_beta   90.00
_cell.angle_gamma   90.00
#
_symmetry.space_group_name_H-M   'P 1'
#
loop_
_entity.id
_entity.type
_entity.pdbx_description
1 polymer ?
#
loop_
_entity_poly.entity_id
_entity_poly.type
_entity_poly.pdbx_seq_one_letter_code
_entity_poly.pdbx_strand_id
1 'polypeptide(L)'
;MRYIVLLAFYCFTCGAQEIKDNTKVIAYTLGVMPITGSCHIGDYFKDISAVGTTIQATVSYDANLARNLIKLKREAKNNWPSEECNCKGQQYTKAEIIPNAYVVQLNGYRDTIYTTKDNCAVYIPENQMKYFDGESRLLNELERGFPEFLGRDFEKEINERVYDSVSVNSIQINKKKIFNKTRRSFEKDIAPFQMVRTDSIYGKTVFVKQVFWLDNIEVVFSDKGQVQDVNVHHPKGGGNTAFVFMLDGFTIGDSEELLLDKYTCSTIFRNWGASLKDPEEGYYYQVSFTGAKGFAFFHIWEKRVYAIEVTFFE
;
A
#
# COMPACT_ATOMS: atom_id res chain seq x y z
N MET A 1 -46.00 -38.09 17.45
CA MET A 1 -45.52 -36.69 17.60
C MET A 1 -44.06 -36.55 18.08
N ARG A 2 -43.23 -37.61 18.08
CA ARG A 2 -41.80 -37.50 18.49
C ARG A 2 -40.82 -37.14 17.36
N TYR A 3 -41.27 -37.17 16.10
CA TYR A 3 -40.42 -36.93 14.92
C TYR A 3 -40.57 -35.54 14.31
N ILE A 4 -41.56 -34.74 14.75
CA ILE A 4 -41.80 -33.37 14.24
C ILE A 4 -40.76 -32.39 14.82
N VAL A 5 -40.28 -32.62 16.04
CA VAL A 5 -39.26 -31.78 16.69
C VAL A 5 -37.87 -31.96 16.06
N LEU A 6 -37.55 -33.16 15.57
CA LEU A 6 -36.29 -33.44 14.86
C LEU A 6 -36.24 -32.78 13.47
N LEU A 7 -37.39 -32.65 12.81
CA LEU A 7 -37.51 -31.95 11.53
C LEU A 7 -37.39 -30.42 11.71
N ALA A 8 -37.89 -29.88 12.82
CA ALA A 8 -37.70 -28.47 13.15
C ALA A 8 -36.22 -28.11 13.42
N PHE A 9 -35.45 -28.99 14.07
CA PHE A 9 -34.01 -28.76 14.29
C PHE A 9 -33.17 -28.79 13.01
N TYR A 10 -33.57 -29.57 12.00
CA TYR A 10 -32.86 -29.60 10.70
C TYR A 10 -33.09 -28.34 9.85
N CYS A 11 -34.23 -27.65 10.04
CA CYS A 11 -34.51 -26.40 9.34
C CYS A 11 -33.69 -25.20 9.87
N PHE A 12 -33.22 -25.25 11.12
CA PHE A 12 -32.38 -24.19 11.70
C PHE A 12 -30.88 -24.32 11.40
N THR A 13 -30.41 -25.44 10.86
CA THR A 13 -29.00 -25.62 10.48
C THR A 13 -28.67 -25.16 9.06
N CYS A 14 -29.66 -24.71 8.28
CA CYS A 14 -29.45 -23.97 7.03
C CYS A 14 -29.44 -22.47 7.29
N GLY A 15 -28.62 -22.00 8.24
CA GLY A 15 -28.08 -20.65 8.13
C GLY A 15 -27.21 -20.65 6.89
N ALA A 16 -27.73 -20.14 5.76
CA ALA A 16 -26.90 -19.86 4.61
C ALA A 16 -25.71 -19.05 5.12
N GLN A 17 -24.50 -19.61 5.08
CA GLN A 17 -23.30 -18.80 5.18
C GLN A 17 -23.50 -17.69 4.14
N GLU A 18 -23.63 -16.45 4.58
CA GLU A 18 -23.54 -15.31 3.67
C GLU A 18 -22.20 -15.49 2.96
N ILE A 19 -22.25 -15.97 1.72
CA ILE A 19 -21.08 -16.01 0.85
C ILE A 19 -20.76 -14.55 0.65
N LYS A 20 -19.84 -14.03 1.45
CA LYS A 20 -19.37 -12.65 1.36
C LYS A 20 -18.83 -12.50 -0.07
N ASP A 21 -19.53 -11.74 -0.89
CA ASP A 21 -19.13 -11.49 -2.26
C ASP A 21 -17.75 -10.83 -2.22
N ASN A 22 -16.72 -11.61 -2.59
CA ASN A 22 -15.33 -11.15 -2.61
C ASN A 22 -14.93 -10.73 -4.02
N THR A 23 -15.90 -10.25 -4.79
CA THR A 23 -15.67 -9.77 -6.15
C THR A 23 -14.89 -8.46 -6.11
N LYS A 24 -13.69 -8.48 -6.69
CA LYS A 24 -12.88 -7.28 -6.91
C LYS A 24 -11.97 -7.44 -8.12
N VAL A 25 -11.63 -6.33 -8.75
CA VAL A 25 -10.57 -6.23 -9.76
C VAL A 25 -9.49 -5.33 -9.19
N ILE A 26 -8.28 -5.86 -9.07
CA ILE A 26 -7.12 -5.06 -8.71
C ILE A 26 -6.36 -4.75 -9.99
N ALA A 27 -6.24 -3.47 -10.31
CA ALA A 27 -5.42 -3.01 -11.43
C ALA A 27 -4.03 -2.67 -10.91
N TYR A 28 -3.00 -3.14 -11.61
CA TYR A 28 -1.61 -2.80 -11.38
C TYR A 28 -1.00 -2.23 -12.66
N THR A 29 -0.09 -1.28 -12.49
CA THR A 29 0.75 -0.78 -13.59
C THR A 29 2.17 -0.53 -13.12
N LEU A 30 3.13 -0.62 -14.03
CA LEU A 30 4.52 -0.23 -13.77
C LEU A 30 4.59 1.31 -13.70
N GLY A 31 4.99 1.83 -12.54
CA GLY A 31 5.20 3.26 -12.33
C GLY A 31 6.54 3.71 -12.92
N VAL A 32 7.64 3.33 -12.26
CA VAL A 32 9.01 3.59 -12.75
C VAL A 32 9.70 2.27 -13.06
N MET A 33 10.16 2.11 -14.30
CA MET A 33 10.86 0.91 -14.75
C MET A 33 12.38 1.00 -14.50
N PRO A 34 13.00 0.00 -13.87
CA PRO A 34 14.47 -0.08 -13.77
C PRO A 34 15.08 -0.30 -15.16
N ILE A 35 16.24 0.32 -15.43
CA ILE A 35 16.97 0.28 -16.73
C ILE A 35 17.28 -1.15 -17.24
N THR A 36 17.39 -2.12 -16.34
CA THR A 36 17.66 -3.53 -16.65
C THR A 36 16.47 -4.45 -16.36
N GLY A 37 15.28 -3.88 -16.13
CA GLY A 37 14.08 -4.59 -15.70
C GLY A 37 13.43 -5.45 -16.78
N SER A 38 12.58 -6.39 -16.34
CA SER A 38 11.80 -7.26 -17.22
C SER A 38 10.80 -6.44 -18.05
N CYS A 39 10.49 -6.88 -19.26
CA CYS A 39 9.41 -6.30 -20.04
C CYS A 39 8.01 -6.68 -19.52
N HIS A 40 7.88 -7.60 -18.55
CA HIS A 40 6.60 -8.08 -18.05
C HIS A 40 6.39 -7.74 -16.56
N ILE A 41 5.31 -7.03 -16.23
CA ILE A 41 4.98 -6.65 -14.85
C ILE A 41 4.93 -7.85 -13.89
N GLY A 42 4.48 -9.02 -14.34
CA GLY A 42 4.38 -10.20 -13.48
C GLY A 42 5.72 -10.72 -12.95
N ASP A 43 6.87 -10.35 -13.55
CA ASP A 43 8.17 -10.68 -12.98
C ASP A 43 8.51 -9.81 -11.77
N TYR A 44 8.08 -8.56 -11.77
CA TYR A 44 8.29 -7.64 -10.63
C TYR A 44 7.52 -8.07 -9.39
N PHE A 45 6.38 -8.75 -9.53
CA PHE A 45 5.63 -9.31 -8.41
C PHE A 45 6.40 -10.38 -7.61
N LYS A 46 7.49 -10.93 -8.15
CA LYS A 46 8.35 -11.89 -7.44
C LYS A 46 9.35 -11.20 -6.51
N ASP A 47 9.81 -10.02 -6.91
CA ASP A 47 10.86 -9.27 -6.22
C ASP A 47 10.28 -8.17 -5.31
N ILE A 48 9.04 -7.73 -5.59
CA ILE A 48 8.36 -6.65 -4.88
C ILE A 48 7.22 -7.23 -4.05
N SER A 49 7.20 -6.91 -2.76
CA SER A 49 6.16 -7.35 -1.82
C SER A 49 5.03 -6.32 -1.63
N ALA A 50 5.28 -5.05 -1.97
CA ALA A 50 4.39 -3.92 -1.69
C ALA A 50 4.36 -2.88 -2.83
N VAL A 51 3.26 -2.14 -2.91
CA VAL A 51 3.06 -1.02 -3.83
C VAL A 51 4.04 0.12 -3.51
N GLY A 52 4.48 0.85 -4.53
CA GLY A 52 5.45 1.94 -4.40
C GLY A 52 5.91 2.44 -5.77
N THR A 53 7.09 3.06 -5.85
CA THR A 53 7.61 3.64 -7.11
C THR A 53 7.48 2.72 -8.34
N THR A 54 7.82 1.44 -8.18
CA THR A 54 7.87 0.50 -9.30
C THR A 54 6.50 -0.03 -9.71
N ILE A 55 5.60 -0.29 -8.77
CA ILE A 55 4.26 -0.83 -9.03
C ILE A 55 3.24 0.05 -8.33
N GLN A 56 2.29 0.56 -9.11
CA GLN A 56 1.12 1.30 -8.65
C GLN A 56 -0.11 0.40 -8.74
N ALA A 57 -1.08 0.61 -7.85
CA ALA A 57 -2.27 -0.24 -7.81
C ALA A 57 -3.54 0.50 -7.36
N THR A 58 -4.68 0.05 -7.86
CA THR A 58 -6.02 0.49 -7.44
C THR A 58 -6.99 -0.68 -7.46
N VAL A 59 -8.15 -0.54 -6.81
CA VAL A 59 -9.16 -1.60 -6.69
C VAL A 59 -10.52 -1.08 -7.14
N SER A 60 -11.25 -1.93 -7.86
CA SER A 60 -12.67 -1.75 -8.16
C SER A 60 -13.45 -2.96 -7.66
N TYR A 61 -14.60 -2.70 -7.04
CA TYR A 61 -15.53 -3.74 -6.58
C TYR A 61 -16.70 -3.95 -7.57
N ASP A 62 -16.58 -3.44 -8.80
CA ASP A 62 -17.61 -3.62 -9.83
C ASP A 62 -17.61 -5.06 -10.37
N ALA A 63 -18.67 -5.80 -10.04
CA ALA A 63 -18.87 -7.17 -10.51
C ALA A 63 -19.06 -7.30 -12.02
N ASN A 64 -19.58 -6.26 -12.69
CA ASN A 64 -19.71 -6.27 -14.15
C ASN A 64 -18.35 -6.14 -14.81
N LEU A 65 -17.50 -5.24 -14.32
CA LEU A 65 -16.11 -5.13 -14.76
C LEU A 65 -15.40 -6.47 -14.65
N ALA A 66 -15.46 -7.11 -13.48
CA ALA A 66 -14.84 -8.41 -13.24
C ALA A 66 -15.30 -9.49 -14.24
N ARG A 67 -16.62 -9.61 -14.48
CA ARG A 67 -17.20 -10.57 -15.42
C ARG A 67 -16.81 -10.26 -16.87
N ASN A 68 -16.87 -8.99 -17.26
CA ASN A 68 -16.55 -8.54 -18.61
C ASN A 68 -15.07 -8.79 -18.93
N LEU A 69 -14.18 -8.49 -18.00
CA LEU A 69 -12.74 -8.74 -18.15
C LEU A 69 -12.42 -10.23 -18.37
N ILE A 70 -13.03 -11.14 -17.59
CA ILE A 70 -12.85 -12.59 -17.80
C ILE A 70 -13.40 -13.02 -19.17
N LYS A 71 -14.57 -12.50 -19.55
CA LYS A 71 -15.17 -12.77 -20.86
C LYS A 71 -14.25 -12.31 -22.00
N LEU A 72 -13.72 -11.09 -21.92
CA LEU A 72 -12.81 -10.53 -22.92
C LEU A 72 -11.51 -11.33 -23.03
N LYS A 73 -10.89 -11.76 -21.92
CA LYS A 73 -9.70 -12.63 -21.98
C LYS A 73 -9.98 -13.96 -22.69
N ARG A 74 -11.15 -14.57 -22.47
CA ARG A 74 -11.56 -15.79 -23.17
C ARG A 74 -11.81 -15.56 -24.66
N GLU A 75 -12.49 -14.47 -25.00
CA GLU A 75 -12.73 -14.08 -26.40
C GLU A 75 -11.42 -13.78 -27.12
N ALA A 76 -10.48 -13.10 -26.48
CA ALA A 76 -9.17 -12.78 -27.04
C ALA A 76 -8.46 -14.03 -27.55
N LYS A 77 -8.35 -15.05 -26.70
CA LYS A 77 -7.69 -16.32 -27.05
C LYS A 77 -8.32 -17.04 -28.24
N ASN A 78 -9.64 -16.92 -28.41
CA ASN A 78 -10.40 -17.71 -29.38
C ASN A 78 -10.65 -16.98 -30.69
N ASN A 79 -10.78 -15.65 -30.66
CA ASN A 79 -11.38 -14.89 -31.75
C ASN A 79 -10.55 -13.68 -32.20
N TRP A 80 -9.60 -13.19 -31.39
CA TRP A 80 -8.88 -11.97 -31.73
C TRP A 80 -7.63 -12.25 -32.57
N PRO A 81 -7.25 -11.34 -33.50
CA PRO A 81 -5.98 -11.41 -34.18
C PRO A 81 -4.82 -11.46 -33.19
N SER A 82 -3.84 -12.32 -33.44
CA SER A 82 -2.73 -12.54 -32.51
C SER A 82 -1.36 -12.35 -33.16
N GLU A 83 -0.40 -11.89 -32.38
CA GLU A 83 1.00 -11.75 -32.77
C GLU A 83 1.91 -12.30 -31.66
N GLU A 84 3.09 -12.78 -32.04
CA GLU A 84 4.12 -13.17 -31.08
C GLU A 84 4.61 -11.94 -30.30
N CYS A 85 4.75 -12.08 -28.99
CA CYS A 85 5.30 -11.07 -28.09
C CYS A 85 6.27 -11.76 -27.14
N ASN A 86 7.56 -11.78 -27.53
CA ASN A 86 8.59 -12.47 -26.77
C ASN A 86 9.08 -11.61 -25.62
N CYS A 87 8.50 -11.83 -24.45
CA CYS A 87 8.79 -11.06 -23.25
C CYS A 87 9.30 -11.94 -22.08
N LYS A 88 9.46 -13.25 -22.29
CA LYS A 88 9.95 -14.17 -21.26
C LYS A 88 11.42 -13.91 -20.90
N GLY A 89 11.65 -13.28 -19.75
CA GLY A 89 13.01 -12.99 -19.25
C GLY A 89 13.78 -11.99 -20.11
N GLN A 90 13.09 -11.24 -20.97
CA GLN A 90 13.69 -10.18 -21.77
C GLN A 90 13.69 -8.86 -21.01
N GLN A 91 14.69 -8.04 -21.31
CA GLN A 91 14.76 -6.67 -20.80
C GLN A 91 13.80 -5.79 -21.60
N TYR A 92 13.17 -4.81 -20.94
CA TYR A 92 12.25 -3.87 -21.58
C TYR A 92 12.90 -3.04 -22.73
N THR A 93 14.23 -2.95 -22.79
CA THR A 93 14.95 -2.28 -23.89
C THR A 93 15.01 -3.11 -25.18
N LYS A 94 14.63 -4.39 -25.13
CA LYS A 94 14.74 -5.35 -26.25
C LYS A 94 13.40 -5.94 -26.68
N ALA A 95 12.34 -5.71 -25.92
CA ALA A 95 11.01 -6.26 -26.15
C ALA A 95 9.93 -5.20 -25.91
N GLU A 96 8.75 -5.42 -26.49
CA GLU A 96 7.55 -4.67 -26.13
C GLU A 96 7.22 -4.87 -24.65
N ILE A 97 6.81 -3.80 -23.99
CA ILE A 97 6.54 -3.78 -22.56
C ILE A 97 5.08 -4.15 -22.31
N ILE A 98 4.86 -5.03 -21.35
CA ILE A 98 3.57 -5.43 -20.80
C ILE A 98 3.49 -4.88 -19.37
N PRO A 99 3.17 -3.58 -19.20
CA PRO A 99 3.27 -2.91 -17.91
C PRO A 99 2.04 -3.13 -17.03
N ASN A 100 0.94 -3.65 -17.57
CA ASN A 100 -0.35 -3.65 -16.91
C ASN A 100 -0.78 -5.07 -16.52
N ALA A 101 -1.39 -5.20 -15.35
CA ALA A 101 -2.02 -6.43 -14.90
C ALA A 101 -3.35 -6.14 -14.19
N TYR A 102 -4.39 -6.89 -14.53
CA TYR A 102 -5.70 -6.83 -13.88
C TYR A 102 -5.97 -8.17 -13.23
N VAL A 103 -5.88 -8.22 -11.91
CA VAL A 103 -6.19 -9.41 -11.13
C VAL A 103 -7.67 -9.39 -10.80
N VAL A 104 -8.42 -10.26 -11.46
CA VAL A 104 -9.86 -10.42 -11.29
C VAL A 104 -10.11 -11.51 -10.25
N GLN A 105 -10.83 -11.14 -9.20
CA GLN A 105 -11.35 -12.06 -8.20
C GLN A 105 -12.88 -12.07 -8.30
N LEU A 106 -13.47 -13.26 -8.47
CA LEU A 106 -14.91 -13.51 -8.45
C LEU A 106 -15.18 -14.64 -7.45
N ASN A 107 -15.63 -14.29 -6.25
CA ASN A 107 -15.77 -15.23 -5.14
C ASN A 107 -14.45 -15.99 -4.87
N GLY A 108 -14.39 -17.28 -5.20
CA GLY A 108 -13.19 -18.13 -5.08
C GLY A 108 -12.37 -18.29 -6.36
N TYR A 109 -12.83 -17.75 -7.49
CA TYR A 109 -12.08 -17.77 -8.74
C TYR A 109 -11.17 -16.55 -8.84
N ARG A 110 -9.91 -16.76 -9.21
CA ARG A 110 -8.91 -15.71 -9.43
C ARG A 110 -8.22 -15.92 -10.76
N ASP A 111 -8.14 -14.87 -11.57
CA ASP A 111 -7.40 -14.87 -12.83
C ASP A 111 -6.71 -13.52 -13.03
N THR A 112 -5.66 -13.48 -13.85
CA THR A 112 -4.91 -12.27 -14.16
C THR A 112 -4.93 -12.02 -15.66
N ILE A 113 -5.24 -10.78 -16.04
CA ILE A 113 -5.20 -10.32 -17.44
C ILE A 113 -4.03 -9.37 -17.55
N TYR A 114 -3.06 -9.71 -18.39
CA TYR A 114 -1.95 -8.82 -18.72
C TYR A 114 -2.26 -8.07 -20.00
N THR A 115 -1.88 -6.80 -20.07
CA THR A 115 -2.20 -5.96 -21.24
C THR A 115 -1.01 -5.09 -21.63
N THR A 116 -1.01 -4.66 -22.89
CA THR A 116 -0.08 -3.65 -23.40
C THR A 116 -0.31 -2.30 -22.71
N LYS A 117 0.65 -1.37 -22.86
CA LYS A 117 0.61 -0.03 -22.24
C LYS A 117 -0.72 0.69 -22.48
N ASP A 118 -1.21 0.64 -23.71
CA ASP A 118 -2.43 1.36 -24.13
C ASP A 118 -3.71 0.51 -24.00
N ASN A 119 -3.62 -0.67 -23.35
CA ASN A 119 -4.74 -1.60 -23.15
C ASN A 119 -5.46 -2.01 -24.45
N CYS A 120 -4.75 -2.03 -25.57
CA CYS A 120 -5.27 -2.42 -26.88
C CYS A 120 -5.13 -3.92 -27.18
N ALA A 121 -4.36 -4.65 -26.36
CA ALA A 121 -4.18 -6.09 -26.52
C ALA A 121 -4.08 -6.82 -25.18
N VAL A 122 -4.58 -8.05 -25.15
CA VAL A 122 -4.39 -9.00 -24.04
C VAL A 122 -3.15 -9.84 -24.31
N TYR A 123 -2.22 -9.87 -23.37
CA TYR A 123 -1.04 -10.71 -23.41
C TYR A 123 -1.25 -12.00 -22.60
N ILE A 124 -0.89 -13.14 -23.19
CA ILE A 124 -0.92 -14.46 -22.56
C ILE A 124 0.53 -14.95 -22.37
N PRO A 125 1.08 -14.88 -21.14
CA PRO A 125 2.47 -15.21 -20.87
C PRO A 125 2.85 -16.65 -21.20
N GLU A 126 1.94 -17.62 -21.03
CA GLU A 126 2.23 -19.04 -21.25
C GLU A 126 2.62 -19.32 -22.70
N ASN A 127 2.01 -18.58 -23.63
CA ASN A 127 2.19 -18.76 -25.06
C ASN A 127 3.07 -17.67 -25.70
N GLN A 128 3.45 -16.63 -24.96
CA GLN A 128 4.17 -15.46 -25.49
C GLN A 128 3.43 -14.80 -26.67
N MET A 129 2.10 -14.68 -26.54
CA MET A 129 1.25 -14.11 -27.59
C MET A 129 0.46 -12.93 -27.04
N LYS A 130 0.31 -11.89 -27.86
CA LYS A 130 -0.65 -10.80 -27.64
C LYS A 130 -1.81 -10.92 -28.62
N TYR A 131 -3.00 -10.59 -28.15
CA TYR A 131 -4.27 -10.69 -28.89
C TYR A 131 -4.89 -9.31 -28.95
N PHE A 132 -5.11 -8.77 -30.15
CA PHE A 132 -5.50 -7.39 -30.36
C PHE A 132 -7.00 -7.19 -30.37
N ASP A 133 -7.47 -6.21 -29.61
CA ASP A 133 -8.86 -5.79 -29.60
C ASP A 133 -9.12 -4.73 -30.68
N GLY A 134 -9.59 -5.15 -31.85
CA GLY A 134 -9.92 -4.24 -32.94
C GLY A 134 -11.11 -3.32 -32.66
N GLU A 135 -11.88 -3.57 -31.60
CA GLU A 135 -13.11 -2.84 -31.26
C GLU A 135 -12.96 -1.99 -29.98
N SER A 136 -11.78 -1.95 -29.37
CA SER A 136 -11.49 -1.19 -28.14
C SER A 136 -12.41 -1.54 -26.95
N ARG A 137 -13.01 -2.74 -26.93
CA ARG A 137 -13.88 -3.22 -25.86
C ARG A 137 -13.16 -3.31 -24.52
N LEU A 138 -11.89 -3.76 -24.52
CA LEU A 138 -11.04 -3.84 -23.33
C LEU A 138 -10.80 -2.46 -22.72
N LEU A 139 -10.33 -1.50 -23.52
CA LEU A 139 -10.09 -0.14 -23.06
C LEU A 139 -11.38 0.48 -22.51
N ASN A 140 -12.50 0.36 -23.22
CA ASN A 140 -13.79 0.89 -22.77
C ASN A 140 -14.24 0.31 -21.42
N GLU A 141 -14.09 -1.01 -21.21
CA GLU A 141 -14.43 -1.61 -19.90
C GLU A 141 -13.51 -1.09 -18.79
N LEU A 142 -12.22 -0.98 -19.06
CA LEU A 142 -11.24 -0.47 -18.11
C LEU A 142 -11.45 1.01 -17.79
N GLU A 143 -11.75 1.86 -18.77
CA GLU A 143 -12.03 3.30 -18.56
C GLU A 143 -13.28 3.52 -17.72
N ARG A 144 -14.29 2.67 -17.83
CA ARG A 144 -15.45 2.73 -16.90
C ARG A 144 -15.08 2.31 -15.49
N GLY A 145 -14.21 1.32 -15.35
CA GLY A 145 -13.83 0.73 -14.06
C GLY A 145 -12.76 1.51 -13.30
N PHE A 146 -11.86 2.17 -14.02
CA PHE A 146 -10.63 2.77 -13.51
C PHE A 146 -10.28 4.12 -14.21
N PRO A 147 -11.24 5.04 -14.40
CA PRO A 147 -11.02 6.24 -15.22
C PRO A 147 -9.83 7.07 -14.74
N GLU A 148 -9.74 7.31 -13.43
CA GLU A 148 -8.67 8.11 -12.83
C GLU A 148 -7.31 7.40 -12.87
N PHE A 149 -7.29 6.07 -12.80
CA PHE A 149 -6.03 5.32 -12.77
C PHE A 149 -5.39 5.20 -14.15
N LEU A 150 -6.20 5.01 -15.20
CA LEU A 150 -5.70 4.89 -16.57
C LEU A 150 -5.28 6.22 -17.17
N GLY A 151 -5.86 7.33 -16.70
CA GLY A 151 -5.51 8.68 -17.15
C GLY A 151 -4.21 9.24 -16.58
N ARG A 152 -3.54 8.50 -15.69
CA ARG A 152 -2.33 8.96 -14.98
C ARG A 152 -1.05 8.58 -15.70
N ASP A 153 -0.09 9.51 -15.65
CA ASP A 153 1.28 9.27 -16.08
C ASP A 153 2.14 9.05 -14.83
N PHE A 154 2.09 7.83 -14.29
CA PHE A 154 2.76 7.50 -13.03
C PHE A 154 4.27 7.72 -13.09
N GLU A 155 4.92 7.47 -14.23
CA GLU A 155 6.35 7.69 -14.39
C GLU A 155 6.68 9.18 -14.19
N LYS A 156 5.97 10.05 -14.90
CA LYS A 156 6.14 11.50 -14.78
C LYS A 156 5.80 11.98 -13.38
N GLU A 157 4.64 11.59 -12.85
CA GLU A 157 4.18 12.05 -11.54
C GLU A 157 5.16 11.63 -10.43
N ILE A 158 5.73 10.42 -10.49
CA ILE A 158 6.71 9.95 -9.50
C ILE A 158 8.02 10.73 -9.62
N ASN A 159 8.49 10.98 -10.84
CA ASN A 159 9.73 11.73 -11.09
C ASN A 159 9.61 13.21 -10.69
N GLU A 160 8.42 13.79 -10.83
CA GLU A 160 8.11 15.18 -10.47
C GLU A 160 7.55 15.32 -9.04
N ARG A 161 7.50 14.23 -8.27
CA ARG A 161 6.87 14.19 -6.95
C ARG A 161 7.51 15.19 -5.99
N VAL A 162 6.67 16.03 -5.39
CA VAL A 162 7.01 16.91 -4.27
C VAL A 162 6.24 16.45 -3.04
N TYR A 163 6.92 16.39 -1.90
CA TYR A 163 6.29 16.09 -0.61
C TYR A 163 5.86 17.40 0.06
N ASP A 164 4.71 17.36 0.75
CA ASP A 164 4.39 18.39 1.72
C ASP A 164 5.43 18.41 2.83
N SER A 165 5.49 19.53 3.54
CA SER A 165 6.46 19.72 4.61
C SER A 165 5.83 20.24 5.90
N VAL A 166 6.39 19.81 7.02
CA VAL A 166 5.89 20.12 8.35
C VAL A 166 7.04 20.47 9.29
N SER A 167 6.84 21.42 10.21
CA SER A 167 7.91 21.83 11.12
C SER A 167 8.24 20.74 12.14
N VAL A 168 9.52 20.48 12.38
CA VAL A 168 9.97 19.59 13.48
C VAL A 168 9.46 20.04 14.86
N ASN A 169 9.10 21.31 15.02
CA ASN A 169 8.54 21.87 16.24
C ASN A 169 7.07 21.46 16.51
N SER A 170 6.39 20.91 15.51
CA SER A 170 5.02 20.42 15.61
C SER A 170 4.92 19.02 16.23
N ILE A 171 6.06 18.35 16.42
CA ILE A 171 6.15 16.98 16.93
C ILE A 171 6.19 17.01 18.45
N GLN A 172 5.14 16.50 19.09
CA GLN A 172 4.90 16.68 20.51
C GLN A 172 4.39 15.42 21.19
N ILE A 173 4.78 15.23 22.46
CA ILE A 173 4.17 14.27 23.38
C ILE A 173 3.57 15.07 24.53
N ASN A 174 2.28 14.91 24.80
CA ASN A 174 1.55 15.67 25.83
C ASN A 174 1.81 17.19 25.73
N LYS A 175 1.74 17.73 24.50
CA LYS A 175 2.00 19.15 24.17
C LYS A 175 3.44 19.63 24.39
N LYS A 176 4.39 18.72 24.63
CA LYS A 176 5.82 19.05 24.80
C LYS A 176 6.59 18.60 23.57
N LYS A 177 7.35 19.52 22.97
CA LYS A 177 8.18 19.27 21.79
C LYS A 177 9.23 18.21 22.08
N ILE A 178 9.54 17.35 21.10
CA ILE A 178 10.50 16.25 21.29
C ILE A 178 11.78 16.38 20.46
N PHE A 179 11.75 17.19 19.39
CA PHE A 179 12.90 17.39 18.51
C PHE A 179 14.14 17.85 19.28
N ASN A 180 15.29 17.26 18.94
CA ASN A 180 16.60 17.56 19.52
C ASN A 180 16.71 17.37 21.05
N LYS A 181 15.76 16.66 21.68
CA LYS A 181 15.89 16.28 23.10
C LYS A 181 16.90 15.17 23.25
N THR A 182 17.70 15.24 24.31
CA THR A 182 18.51 14.12 24.74
C THR A 182 17.69 13.21 25.64
N ARG A 183 18.11 11.96 25.84
CA ARG A 183 17.40 11.05 26.75
C ARG A 183 17.11 11.70 28.12
N ARG A 184 18.11 12.33 28.72
CA ARG A 184 17.98 12.95 30.05
C ARG A 184 17.01 14.13 30.04
N SER A 185 17.04 14.99 29.01
CA SER A 185 16.10 16.11 28.92
C SER A 185 14.69 15.66 28.54
N PHE A 186 14.58 14.57 27.78
CA PHE A 186 13.31 13.90 27.48
C PHE A 186 12.65 13.36 28.76
N GLU A 187 13.37 12.56 29.56
CA GLU A 187 12.83 11.99 30.80
C GLU A 187 12.43 13.07 31.82
N LYS A 188 13.22 14.15 31.90
CA LYS A 188 12.94 15.30 32.78
C LYS A 188 11.71 16.09 32.34
N ASP A 189 11.60 16.39 31.05
CA ASP A 189 10.58 17.30 30.56
C ASP A 189 9.28 16.57 30.22
N ILE A 190 9.33 15.34 29.73
CA ILE A 190 8.16 14.59 29.22
C ILE A 190 7.70 13.56 30.25
N ALA A 191 8.45 12.46 30.39
CA ALA A 191 8.23 11.41 31.38
C ALA A 191 9.39 10.39 31.36
N PRO A 192 9.66 9.71 32.49
CA PRO A 192 10.59 8.58 32.51
C PRO A 192 10.07 7.41 31.66
N PHE A 193 10.97 6.75 30.93
CA PHE A 193 10.62 5.57 30.14
C PHE A 193 10.19 4.40 31.02
N GLN A 194 9.14 3.70 30.58
CA GLN A 194 8.58 2.54 31.29
C GLN A 194 9.34 1.25 30.97
N MET A 195 9.93 1.18 29.78
CA MET A 195 10.67 0.01 29.31
C MET A 195 11.83 0.44 28.41
N VAL A 196 12.90 -0.35 28.46
CA VAL A 196 14.05 -0.24 27.55
C VAL A 196 14.30 -1.62 26.97
N ARG A 197 14.42 -1.72 25.65
CA ARG A 197 14.75 -2.94 24.92
C ARG A 197 16.00 -2.73 24.09
N THR A 198 16.77 -3.79 23.89
CA THR A 198 17.86 -3.84 22.91
C THR A 198 17.43 -4.78 21.81
N ASP A 199 17.02 -4.23 20.67
CA ASP A 199 16.77 -5.08 19.51
C ASP A 199 18.09 -5.46 18.88
N SER A 200 18.32 -6.77 18.81
CA SER A 200 19.45 -7.40 18.14
C SER A 200 18.95 -7.89 16.80
N ILE A 201 19.28 -7.19 15.70
CA ILE A 201 19.00 -7.72 14.37
C ILE A 201 20.11 -8.73 14.03
N TYR A 202 19.76 -10.01 13.88
CA TYR A 202 20.70 -11.05 13.46
C TYR A 202 21.03 -10.90 11.96
N GLY A 203 22.26 -10.49 11.66
CA GLY A 203 22.81 -10.32 10.30
C GLY A 203 24.31 -10.00 10.36
N LYS A 204 25.02 -10.02 9.21
CA LYS A 204 26.49 -9.83 9.13
C LYS A 204 27.00 -8.48 9.68
N THR A 205 26.10 -7.53 9.93
CA THR A 205 26.33 -6.26 10.64
C THR A 205 25.30 -6.17 11.76
N VAL A 206 25.70 -6.53 12.98
CA VAL A 206 24.84 -6.42 14.17
C VAL A 206 24.85 -4.96 14.64
N PHE A 207 23.78 -4.23 14.33
CA PHE A 207 23.49 -2.96 14.99
C PHE A 207 22.54 -3.25 16.16
N VAL A 208 23.04 -3.13 17.38
CA VAL A 208 22.20 -3.20 18.59
C VAL A 208 21.63 -1.80 18.81
N LYS A 209 20.33 -1.61 18.54
CA LYS A 209 19.64 -0.36 18.83
C LYS A 209 18.94 -0.46 20.18
N GLN A 210 19.16 0.53 21.05
CA GLN A 210 18.38 0.69 22.28
C GLN A 210 17.08 1.44 21.97
N VAL A 211 15.95 0.81 22.26
CA VAL A 211 14.61 1.35 22.05
C VAL A 211 13.98 1.63 23.40
N PHE A 212 13.52 2.86 23.60
CA PHE A 212 12.91 3.35 24.83
C PHE A 212 11.40 3.50 24.64
N TRP A 213 10.61 3.10 25.62
CA TRP A 213 9.15 3.04 25.48
C TRP A 213 8.42 3.90 26.51
N LEU A 214 7.43 4.66 26.02
CA LEU A 214 6.38 5.32 26.79
C LEU A 214 5.02 4.83 26.29
N ASP A 215 4.40 3.91 27.03
CA ASP A 215 3.17 3.24 26.60
C ASP A 215 3.31 2.61 25.20
N ASN A 216 2.67 3.18 24.17
CA ASN A 216 2.74 2.77 22.78
C ASN A 216 3.69 3.62 21.90
N ILE A 217 4.50 4.48 22.53
CA ILE A 217 5.47 5.35 21.85
C ILE A 217 6.86 4.76 22.02
N GLU A 218 7.46 4.33 20.92
CA GLU A 218 8.87 3.98 20.81
C GLU A 218 9.70 5.24 20.56
N VAL A 219 10.85 5.35 21.21
CA VAL A 219 11.81 6.43 21.01
C VAL A 219 13.21 5.83 20.88
N VAL A 220 13.90 6.17 19.81
CA VAL A 220 15.30 5.81 19.57
C VAL A 220 16.14 7.08 19.61
N PHE A 221 17.28 7.01 20.27
CA PHE A 221 18.25 8.11 20.31
C PHE A 221 19.44 7.79 19.38
N SER A 222 19.94 8.79 18.67
CA SER A 222 21.14 8.68 17.85
C SER A 222 22.40 8.49 18.69
N ASP A 223 23.54 8.27 18.04
CA ASP A 223 24.86 8.20 18.69
C ASP A 223 25.23 9.50 19.42
N LYS A 224 24.67 10.64 19.00
CA LYS A 224 24.79 11.94 19.68
C LYS A 224 23.87 12.08 20.90
N GLY A 225 23.07 11.04 21.18
CA GLY A 225 22.15 10.95 22.30
C GLY A 225 20.87 11.77 22.13
N GLN A 226 20.56 12.23 20.91
CA GLN A 226 19.37 13.03 20.56
C GLN A 226 18.28 12.14 19.98
N VAL A 227 17.01 12.51 20.13
CA VAL A 227 15.89 11.77 19.50
C VAL A 227 16.13 11.65 17.99
N GLN A 228 16.16 10.42 17.48
CA GLN A 228 16.36 10.07 16.09
C GLN A 228 15.07 9.53 15.47
N ASP A 229 14.48 8.49 16.09
CA ASP A 229 13.26 7.85 15.61
C ASP A 229 12.18 7.90 16.71
N VAL A 230 10.93 8.10 16.31
CA VAL A 230 9.77 8.01 17.19
C VAL A 230 8.65 7.28 16.45
N ASN A 231 8.25 6.13 16.96
CA ASN A 231 7.17 5.34 16.38
C ASN A 231 6.00 5.24 17.36
N VAL A 232 4.79 5.49 16.89
CA VAL A 232 3.59 5.38 17.70
C VAL A 232 2.66 4.39 17.05
N HIS A 233 2.26 3.37 17.80
CA HIS A 233 1.47 2.24 17.27
C HIS A 233 0.10 2.15 17.91
N HIS A 234 -0.89 1.67 17.16
CA HIS A 234 -2.14 1.16 17.71
C HIS A 234 -2.03 -0.37 17.90
N PRO A 235 -2.59 -0.95 19.00
CA PRO A 235 -3.33 -0.31 20.08
C PRO A 235 -2.43 0.43 21.07
N LYS A 236 -3.03 1.31 21.87
CA LYS A 236 -2.39 1.88 23.07
C LYS A 236 -1.93 0.75 23.98
N GLY A 237 -0.80 0.94 24.65
CA GLY A 237 -0.29 -0.07 25.56
C GLY A 237 -1.23 -0.24 26.76
N GLY A 238 -1.05 -1.34 27.48
CA GLY A 238 -1.80 -1.61 28.73
C GLY A 238 -1.31 -0.78 29.92
N GLY A 239 -0.56 0.31 29.69
CA GLY A 239 0.00 1.13 30.74
C GLY A 239 -1.07 1.96 31.46
N ASN A 240 -0.88 2.21 32.76
CA ASN A 240 -1.80 3.05 33.55
C ASN A 240 -1.72 4.55 33.21
N THR A 241 -0.74 4.98 32.39
CA THR A 241 -0.53 6.38 32.01
C THR A 241 -0.61 6.51 30.50
N ALA A 242 -1.66 7.19 30.02
CA ALA A 242 -1.81 7.46 28.59
C ALA A 242 -0.91 8.62 28.15
N PHE A 243 -0.14 8.42 27.08
CA PHE A 243 0.61 9.46 26.39
C PHE A 243 -0.06 9.80 25.06
N VAL A 244 -0.16 11.09 24.75
CA VAL A 244 -0.70 11.55 23.47
C VAL A 244 0.44 12.10 22.65
N PHE A 245 0.82 11.35 21.61
CA PHE A 245 1.67 11.85 20.55
C PHE A 245 0.83 12.66 19.55
N MET A 246 1.39 13.79 19.12
CA MET A 246 0.82 14.61 18.07
C MET A 246 1.91 15.06 17.10
N LEU A 247 1.58 15.02 15.81
CA LEU A 247 2.35 15.64 14.75
C LEU A 247 1.44 16.61 14.02
N ASP A 248 1.70 17.91 14.17
CA ASP A 248 0.96 18.97 13.47
C ASP A 248 -0.58 18.88 13.63
N GLY A 249 -0.98 18.53 14.85
CA GLY A 249 -2.38 18.36 15.24
C GLY A 249 -2.95 16.96 15.03
N PHE A 250 -2.26 16.09 14.28
CA PHE A 250 -2.70 14.70 14.04
C PHE A 250 -2.28 13.75 15.15
N THR A 251 -3.14 12.81 15.47
CA THR A 251 -2.90 11.70 16.39
C THR A 251 -3.45 10.38 15.83
N ILE A 252 -3.14 9.27 16.50
CA ILE A 252 -3.69 7.96 16.12
C ILE A 252 -5.21 7.97 16.30
N GLY A 253 -5.91 7.48 15.29
CA GLY A 253 -7.37 7.38 15.21
C GLY A 253 -8.02 8.48 14.37
N ASP A 254 -7.29 9.54 14.04
CA ASP A 254 -7.76 10.60 13.13
C ASP A 254 -8.09 10.04 11.75
N SER A 255 -9.05 10.64 11.07
CA SER A 255 -9.47 10.22 9.73
C SER A 255 -8.43 10.59 8.67
N GLU A 256 -8.27 9.71 7.69
CA GLU A 256 -7.44 9.93 6.50
C GLU A 256 -7.84 11.22 5.76
N GLU A 257 -9.13 11.56 5.70
CA GLU A 257 -9.66 12.76 5.05
C GLU A 257 -8.96 14.05 5.53
N LEU A 258 -8.62 14.14 6.82
CA LEU A 258 -7.92 15.31 7.36
C LEU A 258 -6.48 15.42 6.83
N LEU A 259 -5.84 14.29 6.53
CA LEU A 259 -4.51 14.26 5.91
C LEU A 259 -4.61 14.61 4.42
N LEU A 260 -5.64 14.12 3.72
CA LEU A 260 -5.88 14.44 2.31
C LEU A 260 -6.06 15.95 2.11
N ASP A 261 -6.82 16.59 2.99
CA ASP A 261 -7.09 18.04 2.93
C ASP A 261 -5.84 18.88 3.23
N LYS A 262 -4.99 18.43 4.16
CA LYS A 262 -3.86 19.22 4.64
C LYS A 262 -2.55 18.97 3.88
N TYR A 263 -2.33 17.73 3.44
CA TYR A 263 -1.11 17.28 2.77
C TYR A 263 -1.45 16.74 1.37
N THR A 264 -1.98 17.63 0.53
CA THR A 264 -2.49 17.28 -0.80
C THR A 264 -1.42 16.71 -1.72
N CYS A 265 -0.17 17.17 -1.62
CA CYS A 265 0.93 16.71 -2.49
C CYS A 265 1.45 15.35 -2.04
N SER A 266 1.60 15.16 -0.73
CA SER A 266 2.06 13.91 -0.13
C SER A 266 1.07 12.75 -0.30
N THR A 267 -0.21 13.06 -0.52
CA THR A 267 -1.31 12.09 -0.62
C THR A 267 -1.73 11.75 -2.06
N ILE A 268 -1.08 12.34 -3.08
CA ILE A 268 -1.33 12.07 -4.51
C ILE A 268 -1.24 10.57 -4.86
N PHE A 269 -0.28 9.87 -4.24
CA PHE A 269 -0.09 8.43 -4.43
C PHE A 269 -0.70 7.70 -3.25
N ARG A 270 -1.96 7.27 -3.43
CA ARG A 270 -2.63 6.38 -2.50
C ARG A 270 -1.94 5.01 -2.53
N ASN A 271 -2.06 4.26 -1.44
CA ASN A 271 -1.64 2.86 -1.35
C ASN A 271 -0.12 2.62 -1.29
N TRP A 272 0.69 3.64 -0.97
CA TRP A 272 2.13 3.45 -0.84
C TRP A 272 2.48 2.51 0.31
N GLY A 273 3.32 1.51 0.05
CA GLY A 273 3.68 0.48 1.03
C GLY A 273 2.59 -0.57 1.28
N ALA A 274 1.42 -0.45 0.63
CA ALA A 274 0.36 -1.45 0.75
C ALA A 274 0.80 -2.81 0.21
N SER A 275 0.26 -3.89 0.76
CA SER A 275 0.50 -5.22 0.21
C SER A 275 -0.01 -5.29 -1.23
N LEU A 276 0.76 -5.93 -2.12
CA LEU A 276 0.25 -6.22 -3.46
C LEU A 276 -1.07 -6.99 -3.42
N LYS A 277 -1.31 -7.82 -2.40
CA LYS A 277 -2.56 -8.62 -2.31
C LYS A 277 -3.77 -7.79 -1.91
N ASP A 278 -3.57 -6.70 -1.19
CA ASP A 278 -4.64 -5.81 -0.77
C ASP A 278 -4.16 -4.36 -0.74
N PRO A 279 -4.15 -3.69 -1.91
CA PRO A 279 -3.58 -2.36 -1.99
C PRO A 279 -4.43 -1.29 -1.31
N GLU A 280 -5.69 -1.58 -0.95
CA GLU A 280 -6.56 -0.66 -0.20
C GLU A 280 -6.30 -0.68 1.31
N GLU A 281 -5.51 -1.65 1.81
CA GLU A 281 -5.26 -1.85 3.23
C GLU A 281 -3.78 -1.66 3.57
N GLY A 282 -3.51 -0.92 4.66
CA GLY A 282 -2.17 -0.83 5.24
C GLY A 282 -1.16 -0.10 4.36
N TYR A 283 -1.40 1.17 4.07
CA TYR A 283 -0.49 2.05 3.34
C TYR A 283 0.00 3.21 4.19
N TYR A 284 0.82 4.08 3.63
CA TYR A 284 1.28 5.27 4.33
C TYR A 284 1.41 6.51 3.45
N TYR A 285 1.36 7.67 4.09
CA TYR A 285 1.74 8.95 3.49
C TYR A 285 3.04 9.47 4.09
N GLN A 286 3.90 10.01 3.25
CA GLN A 286 5.18 10.59 3.67
C GLN A 286 5.10 12.11 3.66
N VAL A 287 5.53 12.76 4.73
CA VAL A 287 5.65 14.22 4.83
C VAL A 287 7.09 14.57 5.22
N SER A 288 7.68 15.56 4.58
CA SER A 288 9.06 15.98 4.87
C SER A 288 9.10 16.97 6.03
N PHE A 289 10.26 17.08 6.69
CA PHE A 289 10.42 18.09 7.74
C PHE A 289 11.02 19.41 7.24
N THR A 290 10.58 20.50 7.85
CA THR A 290 11.30 21.79 7.84
C THR A 290 12.04 22.01 9.16
N GLY A 291 13.27 22.52 9.07
CA GLY A 291 14.15 22.76 10.22
C GLY A 291 15.12 21.62 10.55
N ALA A 292 14.93 20.44 9.97
CA ALA A 292 15.90 19.33 9.98
C ALA A 292 15.66 18.41 8.78
N LYS A 293 16.65 17.58 8.44
CA LYS A 293 16.44 16.48 7.49
C LYS A 293 15.67 15.36 8.18
N GLY A 294 14.72 14.75 7.47
CA GLY A 294 13.88 13.71 8.03
C GLY A 294 12.49 13.68 7.41
N PHE A 295 11.72 12.67 7.77
CA PHE A 295 10.34 12.48 7.31
C PHE A 295 9.44 11.99 8.45
N ALA A 296 8.15 12.20 8.27
CA ALA A 296 7.11 11.48 8.98
C ALA A 296 6.36 10.55 8.03
N PHE A 297 5.98 9.38 8.52
CA PHE A 297 5.05 8.48 7.85
C PHE A 297 3.76 8.39 8.65
N PHE A 298 2.64 8.69 8.01
CA PHE A 298 1.30 8.45 8.54
C PHE A 298 0.79 7.15 7.96
N HIS A 299 0.75 6.09 8.77
CA HIS A 299 0.25 4.80 8.33
C HIS A 299 -1.27 4.74 8.47
N ILE A 300 -1.94 4.33 7.41
CA ILE A 300 -3.39 4.31 7.28
C ILE A 300 -3.90 2.87 7.29
N TRP A 301 -4.90 2.64 8.12
CA TRP A 301 -5.68 1.42 8.17
C TRP A 301 -7.16 1.78 8.27
N GLU A 302 -8.02 1.19 7.44
CA GLU A 302 -9.46 1.47 7.42
C GLU A 302 -9.79 2.98 7.39
N LYS A 303 -9.07 3.75 6.55
CA LYS A 303 -9.20 5.21 6.40
C LYS A 303 -8.95 6.02 7.68
N ARG A 304 -8.13 5.46 8.59
CA ARG A 304 -7.71 6.13 9.83
C ARG A 304 -6.20 6.02 10.02
N VAL A 305 -5.62 7.01 10.69
CA VAL A 305 -4.23 6.99 11.13
C VAL A 305 -4.07 5.90 12.18
N TYR A 306 -3.43 4.80 11.82
CA TYR A 306 -3.19 3.66 12.71
C TYR A 306 -1.83 3.77 13.43
N ALA A 307 -0.85 4.37 12.76
CA ALA A 307 0.48 4.61 13.31
C ALA A 307 1.09 5.90 12.74
N ILE A 308 2.01 6.50 13.50
CA ILE A 308 2.83 7.62 13.04
C ILE A 308 4.29 7.29 13.34
N GLU A 309 5.11 7.28 12.31
CA GLU A 309 6.57 7.12 12.40
C GLU A 309 7.24 8.46 12.07
N VAL A 310 8.28 8.80 12.81
CA VAL A 310 9.06 10.02 12.64
C VAL A 310 10.53 9.63 12.68
N THR A 311 11.28 10.02 11.65
CA THR A 311 12.73 9.80 11.59
C THR A 311 13.44 11.11 11.23
N PHE A 312 14.48 11.43 12.00
CA PHE A 312 15.42 12.52 11.72
C PHE A 312 16.72 11.96 11.15
N PHE A 313 17.27 12.64 10.15
CA PHE A 313 18.59 12.34 9.59
C PHE A 313 19.62 13.39 10.01
N GLU A 314 20.87 12.95 10.11
CA GLU A 314 22.03 13.82 10.33
C GLU A 314 22.57 14.44 9.02
#